data_AF-A0A817IL66-F1
#
_entry.id   AF-A0A817IL66-F1
#
_cell.length_a   1.000
_cell.length_b   1.000
_cell.length_c   1.000
_cell.angle_alpha   90.00
_cell.angle_beta   90.00
_cell.angle_gamma   90.00
#
_symmetry.space_group_name_H-M   'P 1'
#
loop_
_entity.id
_entity.type
_entity.pdbx_description
1 polymer ?
#
loop_
_entity_poly.entity_id
_entity_poly.type
_entity_poly.pdbx_seq_one_letter_code
_entity_poly.pdbx_strand_id
1 'polypeptide(L)'
;MAALKNLVTAAVQDLVSSKKNSISSNKCVTAVLIGETGSGKSSLINLFYFWCLESTGKNPKFEDAKIHNIIKSENETGGSQAGSQTLKPQQYKFELNFNGENYLFTLLDTPGMGDVKGLKTDDENILSILQFVEQTPSVNAIVLMLNGSNARVSSRTSYILQRLYGLCPKTFQNNLYLIFSNTQMEPNFDINQIRVPIKKDNVIPIDNLLYSPAGFQYAEKTLLQKRKIESNYKENKEILSMLFDQWVKGGSLLPKAYKDLRENRDTLRVKFKFKMKNKN
;
A
#
# COMPACT_ATOMS: atom_id res chain seq x y z
N MET A 1 16.57 14.95 -55.38
CA MET A 1 16.61 13.75 -54.52
C MET A 1 17.47 13.93 -53.25
N ALA A 2 18.66 14.52 -53.32
CA ALA A 2 19.54 14.69 -52.14
C ALA A 2 18.97 15.60 -51.03
N ALA A 3 18.35 16.73 -51.39
CA ALA A 3 17.74 17.65 -50.41
C ALA A 3 16.57 17.04 -49.63
N LEU A 4 15.74 16.22 -50.30
CA LEU A 4 14.62 15.52 -49.66
C LEU A 4 15.11 14.44 -48.68
N LYS A 5 16.21 13.75 -49.01
CA LYS A 5 16.88 12.77 -48.13
C LYS A 5 17.42 13.43 -46.86
N ASN A 6 18.02 14.61 -46.98
CA ASN A 6 18.55 15.36 -45.83
C ASN A 6 17.43 15.90 -44.92
N LEU A 7 16.31 16.36 -45.47
CA LEU A 7 15.17 16.84 -44.69
C LEU A 7 14.51 15.70 -43.88
N VAL A 8 14.35 14.52 -44.49
CA VAL A 8 13.82 13.32 -43.82
C VAL A 8 14.78 12.84 -42.74
N THR A 9 16.09 12.86 -43.00
CA THR A 9 17.10 12.42 -42.04
C THR A 9 17.14 13.35 -40.82
N ALA A 10 17.06 14.67 -41.02
CA ALA A 10 16.98 15.65 -39.94
C ALA A 10 15.70 15.49 -39.11
N ALA A 11 14.53 15.33 -39.76
CA ALA A 11 13.26 15.11 -39.06
C ALA A 11 13.24 13.79 -38.26
N VAL A 12 13.86 12.73 -38.79
CA VAL A 12 14.03 11.45 -38.08
C VAL A 12 15.00 11.61 -36.91
N GLN A 13 16.09 12.37 -37.06
CA GLN A 13 17.00 12.66 -35.95
C GLN A 13 16.35 13.51 -34.87
N ASP A 14 15.50 14.48 -35.20
CA ASP A 14 14.74 15.28 -34.23
C ASP A 14 13.64 14.45 -33.54
N LEU A 15 13.01 13.51 -34.25
CA LEU A 15 12.08 12.53 -33.67
C LEU A 15 12.78 11.53 -32.74
N VAL A 16 13.99 11.09 -33.10
CA VAL A 16 14.81 10.21 -32.26
C VAL A 16 15.40 10.97 -31.06
N SER A 17 15.73 12.25 -31.22
CA SER A 17 16.24 13.12 -30.14
C SER A 17 15.12 13.54 -29.17
N SER A 18 13.91 13.82 -29.67
CA SER A 18 12.74 14.08 -28.83
C SER A 18 12.24 12.83 -28.08
N LYS A 19 12.36 11.63 -28.68
CA LYS A 19 12.19 10.35 -27.96
C LYS A 19 13.31 10.02 -26.99
N LYS A 20 14.55 10.46 -27.23
CA LYS A 20 15.67 10.28 -26.29
C LYS A 20 15.64 11.26 -25.11
N ASN A 21 14.98 12.42 -25.24
CA ASN A 21 14.81 13.40 -24.16
C ASN A 21 13.47 13.27 -23.38
N SER A 22 12.79 12.11 -23.45
CA SER A 22 11.53 11.87 -22.71
C SER A 22 11.43 10.47 -22.09
N ILE A 23 12.57 9.86 -21.73
CA ILE A 23 12.58 8.75 -20.76
C ILE A 23 13.28 9.26 -19.51
N SER A 24 12.62 10.18 -18.79
CA SER A 24 12.84 10.22 -17.35
C SER A 24 12.39 8.85 -16.84
N SER A 25 13.32 7.99 -16.41
CA SER A 25 12.96 6.74 -15.75
C SER A 25 12.00 7.08 -14.61
N ASN A 26 10.72 6.72 -14.72
CA ASN A 26 9.73 7.02 -13.68
C ASN A 26 10.26 6.55 -12.34
N LYS A 27 10.31 7.44 -11.35
CA LYS A 27 10.75 7.09 -10.01
C LYS A 27 9.76 6.09 -9.42
N CYS A 28 10.26 4.98 -8.88
CA CYS A 28 9.40 3.94 -8.31
C CYS A 28 9.20 4.18 -6.82
N VAL A 29 7.94 4.19 -6.38
CA VAL A 29 7.58 4.25 -4.96
C VAL A 29 6.67 3.08 -4.66
N THR A 30 6.98 2.30 -3.63
CA THR A 30 6.16 1.15 -3.24
C THR A 30 5.82 1.17 -1.76
N ALA A 31 4.55 1.03 -1.41
CA ALA A 31 4.10 0.86 -0.03
C ALA A 31 3.39 -0.48 0.17
N VAL A 32 3.71 -1.16 1.27
CA VAL A 32 3.10 -2.44 1.67
C VAL A 32 2.01 -2.18 2.68
N LEU A 33 0.78 -2.60 2.38
CA LEU A 33 -0.37 -2.47 3.26
C LEU A 33 -0.55 -3.75 4.06
N ILE A 34 -0.57 -3.62 5.39
CA ILE A 34 -0.65 -4.70 6.36
C ILE A 34 -1.80 -4.40 7.31
N GLY A 35 -2.64 -5.37 7.64
CA GLY A 35 -3.72 -5.20 8.60
C GLY A 35 -4.78 -6.27 8.48
N GLU A 36 -5.66 -6.34 9.48
CA GLU A 36 -6.76 -7.32 9.52
C GLU A 36 -7.81 -7.04 8.44
N THR A 37 -8.68 -8.01 8.22
CA THR A 37 -9.89 -7.80 7.43
C THR A 37 -10.75 -6.71 8.08
N GLY A 38 -11.24 -5.76 7.28
CA GLY A 38 -11.99 -4.61 7.78
C GLY A 38 -11.15 -3.45 8.33
N SER A 39 -9.82 -3.50 8.24
CA SER A 39 -8.95 -2.39 8.67
C SER A 39 -8.85 -1.21 7.68
N GLY A 40 -9.60 -1.25 6.57
CA GLY A 40 -9.66 -0.15 5.60
C GLY A 40 -8.59 -0.15 4.50
N LYS A 41 -7.79 -1.23 4.33
CA LYS A 41 -6.78 -1.36 3.25
C LYS A 41 -7.35 -1.04 1.86
N SER A 42 -8.45 -1.72 1.49
CA SER A 42 -9.12 -1.52 0.20
C SER A 42 -9.64 -0.10 0.01
N SER A 43 -10.18 0.51 1.08
CA SER A 43 -10.61 1.91 1.06
C SER A 43 -9.46 2.87 0.79
N LEU A 44 -8.29 2.63 1.40
CA LEU A 44 -7.08 3.41 1.15
C LEU A 44 -6.58 3.24 -0.30
N ILE A 45 -6.61 2.02 -0.85
CA ILE A 45 -6.26 1.76 -2.25
C ILE A 45 -7.17 2.55 -3.21
N ASN A 46 -8.48 2.54 -2.97
CA ASN A 46 -9.42 3.32 -3.78
C ASN A 46 -9.14 4.82 -3.68
N LEU A 47 -8.84 5.33 -2.49
CA LEU A 47 -8.53 6.73 -2.29
C LEU A 47 -7.25 7.15 -3.05
N PHE A 48 -6.19 6.34 -2.99
CA PHE A 48 -4.98 6.57 -3.80
C PHE A 48 -5.24 6.46 -5.31
N TYR A 49 -6.13 5.56 -5.75
CA TYR A 49 -6.52 5.45 -7.15
C TYR A 49 -7.13 6.75 -7.69
N PHE A 50 -8.07 7.35 -6.95
CA PHE A 50 -8.65 8.65 -7.32
C PHE A 50 -7.59 9.74 -7.41
N TRP A 51 -6.73 9.82 -6.40
CA TRP A 51 -5.66 10.82 -6.34
C TRP A 51 -4.67 10.70 -7.48
N CYS A 52 -4.23 9.49 -7.81
CA CYS A 52 -3.31 9.26 -8.91
C CYS A 52 -3.95 9.62 -10.26
N LEU A 53 -5.21 9.25 -10.50
CA LEU A 53 -5.88 9.61 -11.75
C LEU A 53 -6.02 11.12 -11.90
N GLU A 54 -6.46 11.81 -10.86
CA GLU A 54 -6.54 13.28 -10.83
C GLU A 54 -5.18 13.93 -11.15
N SER A 55 -4.09 13.39 -10.58
CA SER A 55 -2.73 13.91 -10.84
C SER A 55 -2.31 13.83 -12.31
N THR A 56 -2.87 12.88 -13.07
CA THR A 56 -2.58 12.68 -14.50
C THR A 56 -3.53 13.47 -15.41
N GLY A 57 -4.31 14.39 -14.86
CA GLY A 57 -5.29 15.19 -15.61
C GLY A 57 -6.57 14.42 -15.97
N LYS A 58 -6.75 13.21 -15.45
CA LYS A 58 -7.99 12.46 -15.60
C LYS A 58 -8.97 12.92 -14.53
N ASN A 59 -10.26 12.91 -14.85
CA ASN A 59 -11.31 13.22 -13.86
C ASN A 59 -12.06 11.93 -13.51
N PRO A 60 -11.52 11.11 -12.60
CA PRO A 60 -12.15 9.83 -12.26
C PRO A 60 -13.50 10.06 -11.60
N LYS A 61 -14.52 9.31 -12.02
CA LYS A 61 -15.78 9.32 -11.30
C LYS A 61 -15.70 8.33 -10.16
N PHE A 62 -16.34 8.63 -9.04
CA PHE A 62 -16.29 7.77 -7.85
C PHE A 62 -16.79 6.33 -8.13
N GLU A 63 -17.61 6.12 -9.16
CA GLU A 63 -18.02 4.78 -9.60
C GLU A 63 -16.90 3.94 -10.22
N ASP A 64 -15.80 4.55 -10.66
CA ASP A 64 -14.69 3.90 -11.37
C ASP A 64 -13.67 3.22 -10.42
N ALA A 65 -13.92 3.24 -9.12
CA ALA A 65 -13.00 2.73 -8.10
C ALA A 65 -12.48 1.31 -8.44
N LYS A 66 -11.16 1.15 -8.48
CA LYS A 66 -10.53 -0.09 -8.95
C LYS A 66 -10.94 -1.34 -8.16
N ILE A 67 -10.99 -1.27 -6.83
CA ILE A 67 -11.39 -2.43 -6.01
C ILE A 67 -12.87 -2.75 -6.20
N HIS A 68 -13.70 -1.72 -6.38
CA HIS A 68 -15.13 -1.90 -6.65
C HIS A 68 -15.37 -2.65 -7.96
N ASN A 69 -14.63 -2.31 -9.01
CA ASN A 69 -14.75 -2.99 -10.30
C ASN A 69 -14.30 -4.45 -10.23
N ILE A 70 -13.24 -4.75 -9.48
CA ILE A 70 -12.82 -6.14 -9.21
C ILE A 70 -13.93 -6.90 -8.49
N ILE A 71 -14.46 -6.36 -7.38
CA ILE A 71 -15.52 -6.99 -6.59
C ILE A 71 -16.83 -7.16 -7.39
N LYS A 72 -17.20 -6.16 -8.20
CA LYS A 72 -18.37 -6.25 -9.10
C LYS A 72 -18.18 -7.38 -10.12
N SER A 73 -17.01 -7.46 -10.75
CA SER A 73 -16.72 -8.51 -11.74
C SER A 73 -16.73 -9.92 -11.14
N GLU A 74 -16.31 -10.07 -9.88
CA GLU A 74 -16.35 -11.36 -9.16
C GLU A 74 -17.79 -11.73 -8.73
N ASN A 75 -18.62 -10.75 -8.37
CA ASN A 75 -20.01 -10.99 -7.92
C ASN A 75 -21.01 -11.27 -9.06
N GLU A 76 -20.69 -10.97 -10.31
CA GLU A 76 -21.54 -11.32 -11.47
C GLU A 76 -21.41 -12.80 -11.87
N THR A 77 -20.55 -13.57 -11.19
CA THR A 77 -20.42 -15.02 -11.38
C THR A 77 -20.60 -15.80 -10.07
N GLY A 78 -21.70 -15.53 -9.34
CA GLY A 78 -22.30 -16.46 -8.38
C GLY A 78 -21.55 -16.69 -7.06
N GLY A 79 -22.07 -16.12 -5.96
CA GLY A 79 -21.91 -16.67 -4.62
C GLY A 79 -21.51 -15.70 -3.51
N SER A 80 -22.50 -15.32 -2.69
CA SER A 80 -22.41 -14.85 -1.28
C SER A 80 -21.42 -13.73 -0.89
N GLN A 81 -22.01 -12.66 -0.35
CA GLN A 81 -21.46 -11.42 0.25
C GLN A 81 -20.34 -11.52 1.31
N ALA A 82 -19.69 -12.67 1.51
CA ALA A 82 -18.65 -12.89 2.52
C ALA A 82 -17.23 -13.08 1.94
N GLY A 83 -17.05 -12.97 0.62
CA GLY A 83 -15.87 -13.48 -0.09
C GLY A 83 -14.77 -12.49 -0.50
N SER A 84 -14.77 -11.23 -0.06
CA SER A 84 -13.68 -10.27 -0.41
C SER A 84 -12.42 -10.48 0.44
N GLN A 85 -12.00 -11.72 0.60
CA GLN A 85 -10.73 -12.08 1.25
C GLN A 85 -9.68 -12.25 0.16
N THR A 86 -8.72 -11.34 0.10
CA THR A 86 -7.56 -11.42 -0.79
C THR A 86 -6.77 -12.70 -0.45
N LEU A 87 -6.97 -13.80 -1.20
CA LEU A 87 -6.32 -15.11 -0.92
C LEU A 87 -4.81 -15.13 -1.26
N LYS A 88 -4.33 -14.14 -2.03
CA LYS A 88 -2.93 -13.96 -2.44
C LYS A 88 -2.59 -12.46 -2.47
N PRO A 89 -1.37 -12.04 -2.10
CA PRO A 89 -0.95 -10.65 -2.20
C PRO A 89 -1.21 -10.07 -3.60
N GLN A 90 -1.72 -8.84 -3.66
CA GLN A 90 -2.06 -8.14 -4.91
C GLN A 90 -1.25 -6.85 -5.07
N GLN A 91 -1.00 -6.45 -6.33
CA GLN A 91 -0.30 -5.22 -6.65
C GLN A 91 -1.22 -4.25 -7.38
N TYR A 92 -1.28 -3.02 -6.90
CA TYR A 92 -1.98 -1.92 -7.55
C TYR A 92 -0.95 -0.88 -7.98
N LYS A 93 -0.72 -0.80 -9.29
CA LYS A 93 0.21 0.15 -9.91
C LYS A 93 -0.56 1.35 -10.45
N PHE A 94 0.02 2.53 -10.23
CA PHE A 94 -0.53 3.82 -10.62
C PHE A 94 0.57 4.68 -11.23
N GLU A 95 0.23 5.45 -12.26
CA GLU A 95 1.01 6.60 -12.67
C GLU A 95 0.61 7.79 -11.81
N LEU A 96 1.60 8.53 -11.31
CA LEU A 96 1.38 9.67 -10.43
C LEU A 96 2.29 10.82 -10.86
N ASN A 97 1.71 11.99 -11.13
CA ASN A 97 2.48 13.22 -11.22
C ASN A 97 2.44 13.94 -9.87
N PHE A 98 3.61 14.10 -9.24
CA PHE A 98 3.70 14.73 -7.93
C PHE A 98 4.87 15.70 -7.90
N ASN A 99 4.60 16.96 -7.53
CA ASN A 99 5.59 18.04 -7.49
C ASN A 99 6.40 18.20 -8.79
N GLY A 100 5.75 18.03 -9.95
CA GLY A 100 6.36 18.17 -11.27
C GLY A 100 7.17 16.96 -11.73
N GLU A 101 7.19 15.86 -10.98
CA GLU A 101 7.88 14.62 -11.33
C GLU A 101 6.91 13.46 -11.54
N ASN A 102 7.27 12.54 -12.44
CA ASN A 102 6.48 11.34 -12.74
C ASN A 102 6.97 10.13 -11.93
N TYR A 103 6.03 9.47 -11.28
CA TYR A 103 6.25 8.31 -10.43
C TYR A 103 5.45 7.10 -10.93
N LEU A 104 6.07 5.93 -10.83
CA LEU A 104 5.37 4.65 -10.84
C LEU A 104 5.10 4.26 -9.39
N PHE A 105 3.90 4.52 -8.92
CA PHE A 105 3.49 4.24 -7.54
C PHE A 105 2.82 2.87 -7.45
N THR A 106 3.25 2.05 -6.49
CA THR A 106 2.73 0.70 -6.26
C THR A 106 2.22 0.54 -4.82
N LEU A 107 0.98 0.10 -4.67
CA LEU A 107 0.45 -0.42 -3.42
C LEU A 107 0.46 -1.94 -3.45
N LEU A 108 1.08 -2.54 -2.45
CA LEU A 108 1.11 -3.97 -2.23
C LEU A 108 0.07 -4.32 -1.16
N ASP A 109 -1.07 -4.86 -1.60
CA ASP A 109 -2.11 -5.34 -0.68
C ASP A 109 -1.77 -6.75 -0.22
N THR A 110 -1.79 -6.95 1.09
CA THR A 110 -1.55 -8.24 1.71
C THR A 110 -2.88 -8.82 2.21
N PRO A 111 -3.08 -10.16 2.13
CA PRO A 111 -4.25 -10.82 2.70
C PRO A 111 -4.55 -10.34 4.12
N GLY A 112 -5.85 -10.25 4.46
CA GLY A 112 -6.27 -9.90 5.81
C GLY A 112 -5.59 -10.79 6.85
N MET A 113 -4.80 -10.19 7.74
CA MET A 113 -4.16 -10.92 8.83
C MET A 113 -5.24 -11.37 9.80
N GLY A 114 -5.75 -12.59 9.65
CA GLY A 114 -6.98 -12.93 10.38
C GLY A 114 -7.73 -14.12 9.84
N ASP A 115 -7.69 -14.31 8.52
CA ASP A 115 -8.73 -15.10 7.86
C ASP A 115 -8.55 -16.62 7.96
N VAL A 116 -7.39 -17.11 8.41
CA VAL A 116 -7.16 -18.56 8.55
C VAL A 116 -6.42 -18.91 9.86
N LYS A 117 -6.87 -20.01 10.47
CA LYS A 117 -6.68 -20.51 11.85
C LYS A 117 -5.21 -20.55 12.35
N GLY A 118 -4.93 -19.93 13.50
CA GLY A 118 -3.80 -20.27 14.40
C GLY A 118 -2.41 -19.64 14.14
N LEU A 119 -1.49 -19.81 15.11
CA LEU A 119 -0.14 -19.20 15.15
C LEU A 119 0.82 -19.68 14.04
N LYS A 120 0.71 -20.93 13.55
CA LYS A 120 1.53 -21.41 12.44
C LYS A 120 1.27 -20.61 11.15
N THR A 121 0.00 -20.26 10.96
CA THR A 121 -0.48 -19.45 9.84
C THR A 121 0.04 -18.01 9.92
N ASP A 122 0.39 -17.50 11.10
CA ASP A 122 0.98 -16.16 11.24
C ASP A 122 2.44 -16.10 10.80
N ASP A 123 3.22 -17.13 11.11
CA ASP A 123 4.58 -17.28 10.57
C ASP A 123 4.56 -17.42 9.03
N GLU A 124 3.55 -18.09 8.48
CA GLU A 124 3.32 -18.23 7.03
C GLU A 124 2.88 -16.90 6.40
N ASN A 125 1.98 -16.15 7.04
CA ASN A 125 1.60 -14.81 6.60
C ASN A 125 2.79 -13.85 6.59
N ILE A 126 3.60 -13.84 7.65
CA ILE A 126 4.85 -13.06 7.70
C ILE A 126 5.79 -13.50 6.58
N LEU A 127 5.95 -14.79 6.35
CA LEU A 127 6.77 -15.32 5.25
C LEU A 127 6.26 -14.89 3.88
N SER A 128 4.95 -14.92 3.65
CA SER A 128 4.31 -14.47 2.42
C SER A 128 4.56 -12.98 2.19
N ILE A 129 4.39 -12.15 3.22
CA ILE A 129 4.69 -10.71 3.17
C ILE A 129 6.17 -10.50 2.82
N LEU A 130 7.08 -11.19 3.51
CA LEU A 130 8.52 -11.06 3.26
C LEU A 130 8.92 -11.52 1.86
N GLN A 131 8.38 -12.64 1.37
CA GLN A 131 8.63 -13.14 0.02
C GLN A 131 8.11 -12.16 -1.04
N PHE A 132 6.94 -11.58 -0.82
CA PHE A 132 6.36 -10.61 -1.73
C PHE A 132 7.19 -9.32 -1.79
N VAL A 133 7.67 -8.87 -0.63
CA VAL A 133 8.58 -7.74 -0.52
C VAL A 133 9.95 -8.03 -1.15
N GLU A 134 10.49 -9.25 -0.97
CA GLU A 134 11.75 -9.70 -1.60
C GLU A 134 11.67 -9.67 -3.14
N GLN A 135 10.48 -9.93 -3.71
CA GLN A 135 10.25 -9.87 -5.15
C GLN A 135 9.99 -8.45 -5.69
N THR A 136 9.89 -7.45 -4.81
CA THR A 136 9.56 -6.06 -5.16
C THR A 136 10.83 -5.23 -5.29
N PRO A 137 11.08 -4.53 -6.42
CA PRO A 137 12.34 -3.83 -6.69
C PRO A 137 12.83 -2.86 -5.60
N SER A 138 11.91 -2.23 -4.89
CA SER A 138 12.20 -1.39 -3.72
C SER A 138 10.92 -1.16 -2.92
N VAL A 139 11.01 -1.15 -1.60
CA VAL A 139 9.90 -0.78 -0.71
C VAL A 139 10.23 0.51 0.02
N ASN A 140 9.35 1.49 -0.07
CA ASN A 140 9.48 2.81 0.53
C ASN A 140 8.76 2.92 1.86
N ALA A 141 7.69 2.15 2.06
CA ALA A 141 6.89 2.19 3.28
C ALA A 141 6.28 0.83 3.63
N ILE A 142 6.20 0.54 4.93
CA ILE A 142 5.27 -0.45 5.48
C ILE A 142 4.18 0.31 6.21
N VAL A 143 2.94 0.06 5.84
CA VAL A 143 1.76 0.72 6.38
C VAL A 143 0.94 -0.31 7.14
N LEU A 144 0.90 -0.17 8.47
CA LEU A 144 -0.06 -0.87 9.30
C LEU A 144 -1.39 -0.11 9.30
N MET A 145 -2.42 -0.75 8.78
CA MET A 145 -3.80 -0.26 8.76
C MET A 145 -4.56 -0.81 9.97
N LEU A 146 -5.12 0.09 10.79
CA LEU A 146 -6.05 -0.23 11.87
C LEU A 146 -7.36 0.52 11.67
N ASN A 147 -8.49 -0.07 12.09
CA ASN A 147 -9.75 0.66 12.12
C ASN A 147 -9.79 1.56 13.37
N GLY A 148 -9.82 2.88 13.17
CA GLY A 148 -9.84 3.89 14.23
C GLY A 148 -11.11 3.90 15.08
N SER A 149 -12.17 3.21 14.66
CA SER A 149 -13.35 2.97 15.51
C SER A 149 -13.12 1.90 16.58
N ASN A 150 -12.09 1.06 16.45
CA ASN A 150 -11.81 -0.05 17.36
C ASN A 150 -10.86 0.37 18.50
N ALA A 151 -11.31 0.16 19.74
CA ALA A 151 -10.55 0.44 20.98
C ALA A 151 -9.25 -0.34 21.17
N ARG A 152 -9.09 -1.47 20.46
CA ARG A 152 -8.02 -2.44 20.73
C ARG A 152 -7.38 -2.95 19.47
N VAL A 153 -6.07 -3.14 19.51
CA VAL A 153 -5.36 -3.94 18.52
C VAL A 153 -5.47 -5.40 18.92
N SER A 154 -5.65 -6.29 17.96
CA SER A 154 -5.65 -7.71 18.26
C SER A 154 -4.24 -8.17 18.68
N SER A 155 -4.18 -9.22 19.49
CA SER A 155 -2.91 -9.88 19.82
C SER A 155 -2.17 -10.39 18.57
N ARG A 156 -2.93 -10.76 17.53
CA ARG A 156 -2.41 -11.24 16.25
C ARG A 156 -1.71 -10.14 15.46
N THR A 157 -2.37 -9.00 15.31
CA THR A 157 -1.78 -7.82 14.63
C THR A 157 -0.55 -7.33 15.38
N SER A 158 -0.63 -7.28 16.71
CA SER A 158 0.50 -6.92 17.58
C SER A 158 1.68 -7.89 17.41
N TYR A 159 1.42 -9.19 17.33
CA TYR A 159 2.46 -10.21 17.13
C TYR A 159 3.16 -10.02 15.78
N ILE A 160 2.39 -9.91 14.70
CA ILE A 160 2.95 -9.81 13.35
C ILE A 160 3.73 -8.51 13.18
N LEU A 161 3.23 -7.40 13.70
CA LEU A 161 3.94 -6.12 13.68
C LEU A 161 5.29 -6.21 14.41
N GLN A 162 5.31 -6.75 15.64
CA GLN A 162 6.55 -6.94 16.39
C GLN A 162 7.56 -7.82 15.63
N ARG A 163 7.07 -8.88 14.98
CA ARG A 163 7.91 -9.78 14.19
C ARG A 163 8.46 -9.12 12.93
N LEU A 164 7.64 -8.39 12.18
CA LEU A 164 8.09 -7.63 11.01
C LEU A 164 9.10 -6.55 11.41
N TYR A 165 8.80 -5.80 12.47
CA TYR A 165 9.69 -4.76 12.99
C TYR A 165 11.06 -5.33 13.41
N GLY A 166 11.07 -6.46 14.12
CA GLY A 166 12.32 -7.12 14.54
C GLY A 166 13.12 -7.72 13.37
N LEU A 167 12.48 -7.97 12.23
CA LEU A 167 13.14 -8.41 11.01
C LEU A 167 13.58 -7.24 10.12
N CYS A 168 13.01 -6.05 10.25
CA CYS A 168 13.38 -4.90 9.43
C CYS A 168 14.73 -4.31 9.86
N PRO A 169 15.60 -3.91 8.92
CA PRO A 169 16.81 -3.18 9.27
C PRO A 169 16.45 -1.86 9.97
N LYS A 170 17.28 -1.42 10.92
CA LYS A 170 17.04 -0.17 11.69
C LYS A 170 16.78 1.03 10.79
N THR A 171 17.48 1.11 9.67
CA THR A 171 17.33 2.18 8.68
C THR A 171 15.92 2.27 8.10
N PHE A 172 15.21 1.13 8.02
CA PHE A 172 13.87 1.04 7.46
C PHE A 172 12.75 1.09 8.51
N GLN A 173 13.07 0.97 9.80
CA GLN A 173 12.09 1.14 10.89
C GLN A 173 11.45 2.54 10.89
N ASN A 174 12.16 3.54 10.35
CA ASN A 174 11.66 4.90 10.15
C ASN A 174 10.56 5.00 9.08
N ASN A 175 10.39 3.96 8.26
CA ASN A 175 9.44 3.90 7.16
C ASN A 175 8.23 3.01 7.51
N LEU A 176 8.05 2.73 8.80
CA LEU A 176 6.84 2.14 9.34
C LEU A 176 5.82 3.24 9.63
N TYR A 177 4.64 3.09 9.05
CA TYR A 177 3.50 4.00 9.20
C TYR A 177 2.34 3.27 9.85
N LEU A 178 1.65 3.95 10.74
CA LEU A 178 0.41 3.50 11.34
C LEU A 178 -0.72 4.40 10.84
N ILE A 179 -1.62 3.84 10.05
CA ILE A 179 -2.77 4.57 9.52
C ILE A 179 -4.03 4.05 10.21
N PHE A 180 -4.78 4.96 10.82
CA PHE A 180 -6.10 4.68 11.37
C PHE A 180 -7.18 5.04 10.36
N SER A 181 -7.87 4.04 9.83
CA SER A 181 -9.02 4.22 8.95
C SER A 181 -10.27 4.63 9.72
N ASN A 182 -11.31 5.12 9.04
CA ASN A 182 -12.62 5.45 9.63
C ASN A 182 -12.55 6.38 10.84
N THR A 183 -11.63 7.35 10.84
CA THR A 183 -11.57 8.39 11.87
C THR A 183 -11.09 9.71 11.26
N GLN A 184 -11.73 10.81 11.65
CA GLN A 184 -11.39 12.17 11.19
C GLN A 184 -10.40 12.87 12.13
N MET A 185 -10.39 12.50 13.41
CA MET A 185 -9.57 13.13 14.44
C MET A 185 -8.77 12.07 15.18
N GLU A 186 -8.96 11.96 16.49
CA GLU A 186 -8.29 10.95 17.29
C GLU A 186 -8.96 9.60 17.10
N PRO A 187 -8.21 8.53 16.79
CA PRO A 187 -8.76 7.19 16.83
C PRO A 187 -9.19 6.88 18.26
N ASN A 188 -10.28 6.11 18.40
CA ASN A 188 -10.62 5.49 19.68
C ASN A 188 -9.63 4.34 19.91
N PHE A 189 -8.36 4.64 20.17
CA PHE A 189 -7.28 3.65 20.25
C PHE A 189 -6.14 4.18 21.13
N ASP A 190 -5.71 3.37 22.10
CA ASP A 190 -4.51 3.68 22.88
C ASP A 190 -3.25 3.21 22.12
N ILE A 191 -2.47 4.18 21.63
CA ILE A 191 -1.24 3.94 20.87
C ILE A 191 -0.22 3.08 21.64
N ASN A 192 -0.24 3.10 22.98
CA ASN A 192 0.68 2.32 23.80
C ASN A 192 0.46 0.80 23.67
N GLN A 193 -0.68 0.37 23.11
CA GLN A 193 -0.90 -1.02 22.76
C GLN A 193 0.04 -1.49 21.63
N ILE A 194 0.56 -0.56 20.81
CA ILE A 194 1.56 -0.84 19.78
C ILE A 194 2.95 -0.88 20.40
N ARG A 195 3.48 -2.10 20.61
CA ARG A 195 4.77 -2.34 21.28
C ARG A 195 6.00 -2.20 20.37
N VAL A 196 5.88 -1.47 19.28
CA VAL A 196 7.00 -1.12 18.40
C VAL A 196 7.09 0.39 18.32
N PRO A 197 8.30 0.98 18.32
CA PRO A 197 8.43 2.42 18.20
C PRO A 197 8.05 2.85 16.79
N ILE A 198 7.04 3.71 16.71
CA ILE A 198 6.59 4.38 15.48
C ILE A 198 6.81 5.87 15.68
N LYS A 199 7.36 6.56 14.67
CA LYS A 199 7.50 8.02 14.72
C LYS A 199 6.12 8.65 14.86
N LYS A 200 6.01 9.67 15.71
CA LYS A 200 4.75 10.39 15.93
C LYS A 200 4.14 10.89 14.61
N ASP A 201 4.97 11.44 13.73
CA ASP A 201 4.56 11.96 12.41
C ASP A 201 4.13 10.87 11.41
N ASN A 202 4.37 9.60 11.74
CA ASN A 202 3.95 8.45 10.95
C ASN A 202 2.66 7.80 11.50
N VAL A 203 2.03 8.40 12.51
CA VAL A 203 0.72 7.97 13.04
C VAL A 203 -0.35 8.89 12.48
N ILE A 204 -1.13 8.38 11.54
CA ILE A 204 -1.95 9.20 10.63
C ILE A 204 -3.40 8.71 10.67
N PRO A 205 -4.36 9.53 11.15
CA PRO A 205 -5.78 9.26 10.97
C PRO A 205 -6.21 9.57 9.54
N ILE A 206 -7.12 8.76 8.99
CA ILE A 206 -7.74 9.00 7.69
C ILE A 206 -9.21 8.59 7.72
N ASP A 207 -10.09 9.50 7.31
CA ASP A 207 -11.50 9.18 7.13
C ASP A 207 -11.75 8.71 5.71
N ASN A 208 -11.53 7.42 5.50
CA ASN A 208 -11.75 6.77 4.22
C ASN A 208 -13.02 5.88 4.21
N LEU A 209 -13.94 6.08 5.16
CA LEU A 209 -15.15 5.24 5.29
C LEU A 209 -15.99 5.25 4.00
N LEU A 210 -16.07 6.43 3.38
CA LEU A 210 -16.80 6.68 2.14
C LEU A 210 -16.19 5.97 0.91
N TYR A 211 -14.96 5.44 1.05
CA TYR A 211 -14.23 4.73 0.00
C TYR A 211 -14.26 3.21 0.15
N SER A 212 -15.02 2.71 1.12
CA SER A 212 -15.22 1.27 1.29
C SER A 212 -15.98 0.68 0.10
N PRO A 213 -15.72 -0.59 -0.29
CA PRO A 213 -16.50 -1.26 -1.33
C PRO A 213 -18.03 -1.22 -1.10
N ALA A 214 -18.46 -1.26 0.16
CA ALA A 214 -19.88 -1.16 0.54
C ALA A 214 -20.43 0.28 0.52
N GLY A 215 -19.58 1.29 0.69
CA GLY A 215 -19.96 2.71 0.73
C GLY A 215 -20.25 3.34 -0.65
N PHE A 216 -19.81 2.69 -1.73
CA PHE A 216 -19.70 3.26 -3.08
C PHE A 216 -20.95 3.19 -3.96
N GLN A 217 -22.16 3.12 -3.37
CA GLN A 217 -23.42 3.40 -4.09
C GLN A 217 -23.55 4.90 -4.42
N TYR A 218 -22.52 5.52 -5.03
CA TYR A 218 -22.43 6.96 -5.27
C TYR A 218 -23.59 7.49 -6.13
N ALA A 219 -23.99 6.73 -7.15
CA ALA A 219 -25.12 7.06 -8.01
C ALA A 219 -26.43 7.26 -7.21
N GLU A 220 -26.62 6.47 -6.15
CA GLU A 220 -27.82 6.47 -5.29
C GLU A 220 -27.72 7.46 -4.12
N LYS A 221 -26.58 8.14 -3.94
CA LYS A 221 -26.41 9.14 -2.89
C LYS A 221 -27.13 10.45 -3.22
N THR A 222 -27.65 11.10 -2.18
CA THR A 222 -28.24 12.44 -2.29
C THR A 222 -27.17 13.48 -2.64
N LEU A 223 -27.59 14.64 -3.17
CA LEU A 223 -26.66 15.76 -3.47
C LEU A 223 -25.84 16.18 -2.24
N LEU A 224 -26.44 16.16 -1.05
CA LEU A 224 -25.73 16.50 0.20
C LEU A 224 -24.66 15.46 0.53
N GLN A 225 -24.95 14.17 0.35
CA GLN A 225 -23.99 13.09 0.55
C GLN A 225 -22.84 13.17 -0.46
N LYS A 226 -23.13 13.49 -1.73
CA LYS A 226 -22.11 13.71 -2.76
C LYS A 226 -21.15 14.86 -2.39
N ARG A 227 -21.70 16.01 -1.96
CA ARG A 227 -20.88 17.14 -1.46
C ARG A 227 -20.00 16.76 -0.28
N LYS A 228 -20.50 15.95 0.65
CA LYS A 228 -19.70 15.45 1.78
C LYS A 228 -18.55 14.56 1.32
N ILE A 229 -18.79 13.68 0.35
CA ILE A 229 -17.75 12.82 -0.26
C ILE A 229 -16.68 13.68 -0.95
N GLU A 230 -17.08 14.70 -1.70
CA GLU A 230 -16.15 15.62 -2.36
C GLU A 230 -15.31 16.41 -1.35
N SER A 231 -15.92 16.92 -0.27
CA SER A 231 -15.19 17.62 0.81
C SER A 231 -14.20 16.69 1.51
N ASN A 232 -14.64 15.50 1.88
CA ASN A 232 -13.81 14.49 2.53
C ASN A 232 -12.66 14.04 1.62
N TYR A 233 -12.87 13.93 0.31
CA TYR A 233 -11.81 13.66 -0.65
C TYR A 233 -10.74 14.74 -0.62
N LYS A 234 -11.15 16.01 -0.61
CA LYS A 234 -10.23 17.16 -0.59
C LYS A 234 -9.34 17.16 0.64
N GLU A 235 -9.91 16.89 1.82
CA GLU A 235 -9.17 16.75 3.08
C GLU A 235 -8.18 15.58 3.02
N ASN A 236 -8.66 14.40 2.61
CA ASN A 236 -7.84 13.21 2.48
C ASN A 236 -6.69 13.37 1.49
N LYS A 237 -6.87 14.17 0.42
CA LYS A 237 -5.84 14.42 -0.59
C LYS A 237 -4.59 15.08 0.00
N GLU A 238 -4.75 15.96 0.99
CA GLU A 238 -3.63 16.57 1.70
C GLU A 238 -2.83 15.52 2.48
N ILE A 239 -3.53 14.60 3.15
CA ILE A 239 -2.94 13.48 3.87
C ILE A 239 -2.20 12.53 2.91
N LEU A 240 -2.79 12.18 1.76
CA LEU A 240 -2.13 11.33 0.76
C LEU A 240 -0.86 11.99 0.20
N SER A 241 -0.92 13.31 -0.04
CA SER A 241 0.21 14.08 -0.54
C SER A 241 1.36 14.10 0.48
N MET A 242 1.04 14.32 1.77
CA MET A 242 2.00 14.24 2.87
C MET A 242 2.62 12.85 2.98
N LEU A 243 1.80 11.79 2.99
CA LEU A 243 2.24 10.40 3.05
C LEU A 243 3.21 10.09 1.90
N PHE A 244 2.83 10.43 0.67
CA PHE A 244 3.64 10.13 -0.49
C PHE A 244 4.97 10.90 -0.47
N ASP A 245 4.96 12.17 -0.08
CA ASP A 245 6.19 12.97 0.10
C ASP A 245 7.12 12.35 1.15
N GLN A 246 6.57 11.89 2.28
CA GLN A 246 7.34 11.17 3.30
C GLN A 246 7.92 9.86 2.75
N TRP A 247 7.18 9.10 1.93
CA TRP A 247 7.65 7.85 1.32
C TRP A 247 8.74 8.06 0.27
N VAL A 248 8.67 9.17 -0.48
CA VAL A 248 9.72 9.57 -1.41
C VAL A 248 11.00 9.94 -0.65
N LYS A 249 10.88 10.74 0.42
CA LYS A 249 12.01 11.25 1.22
C LYS A 249 12.62 10.21 2.17
N GLY A 250 11.82 9.25 2.64
CA GLY A 250 12.23 8.23 3.61
C GLY A 250 13.23 7.20 3.07
N GLY A 251 13.61 7.28 1.80
CA GLY A 251 14.43 6.28 1.13
C GLY A 251 13.66 4.98 0.90
N SER A 252 14.36 3.97 0.38
CA SER A 252 13.77 2.67 0.11
C SER A 252 14.66 1.53 0.57
N LEU A 253 14.03 0.42 0.90
CA LEU A 253 14.70 -0.83 1.19
C LEU A 253 14.73 -1.71 -0.05
N LEU A 254 15.93 -2.14 -0.42
CA LEU A 254 16.16 -2.97 -1.60
C LEU A 254 15.90 -4.46 -1.31
N PRO A 255 15.46 -5.25 -2.30
CA PRO A 255 15.23 -6.69 -2.23
C PRO A 255 16.31 -7.48 -1.47
N LYS A 256 17.57 -7.17 -1.75
CA LYS A 256 18.72 -7.88 -1.19
C LYS A 256 18.76 -7.81 0.34
N ALA A 257 18.37 -6.67 0.92
CA ALA A 257 18.32 -6.53 2.36
C ALA A 257 17.27 -7.47 3.00
N TYR A 258 16.13 -7.70 2.33
CA TYR A 258 15.13 -8.66 2.79
C TYR A 258 15.58 -10.11 2.65
N LYS A 259 16.25 -10.44 1.55
CA LYS A 259 16.84 -11.76 1.33
C LYS A 259 17.85 -12.10 2.43
N ASP A 260 18.78 -11.19 2.72
CA ASP A 260 19.79 -11.37 3.76
C ASP A 260 19.15 -11.54 5.15
N LEU A 261 18.08 -10.80 5.44
CA LEU A 261 17.33 -10.91 6.70
C LEU A 261 16.58 -12.24 6.83
N ARG A 262 15.97 -12.72 5.74
CA ARG A 262 15.28 -14.02 5.71
C ARG A 262 16.27 -15.17 5.89
N GLU A 263 17.39 -15.15 5.17
CA GLU A 263 18.43 -16.17 5.25
C GLU A 263 19.07 -16.22 6.66
N ASN A 264 19.30 -15.05 7.26
CA ASN A 264 19.78 -14.95 8.65
C ASN A 264 18.75 -15.46 9.67
N ARG A 265 17.45 -15.18 9.46
CA ARG A 265 16.38 -15.72 10.30
C ARG A 265 16.31 -17.25 10.22
N ASP A 266 16.38 -17.80 9.01
CA ASP A 266 16.26 -19.24 8.79
C ASP A 266 17.48 -19.98 9.34
N THR A 267 18.69 -19.42 9.20
CA THR A 267 19.89 -19.95 9.87
C THR A 267 19.80 -19.86 11.40
N LEU A 268 19.25 -18.79 11.97
CA LEU A 268 18.99 -18.71 13.41
C LEU A 268 17.96 -19.76 13.87
N ARG A 269 16.88 -19.98 13.12
CA ARG A 269 15.85 -20.99 13.43
C ARG A 269 16.41 -22.41 13.37
N VAL A 270 17.30 -22.69 12.41
CA VAL A 270 18.02 -23.97 12.30
C VAL A 270 18.99 -24.15 13.47
N LYS A 271 19.78 -23.12 13.81
CA LYS A 271 20.70 -23.15 14.96
C LYS A 271 19.96 -23.38 16.29
N PHE A 272 18.82 -22.73 16.50
CA PHE A 272 17.99 -22.94 17.69
C PHE A 272 17.39 -24.35 17.77
N LYS A 273 16.88 -24.90 16.66
CA LYS A 273 16.40 -26.30 16.61
C LYS A 273 17.51 -27.33 16.85
N PHE A 274 18.71 -27.08 16.32
CA PHE A 274 19.88 -27.94 16.52
C PHE A 274 20.33 -27.94 18.00
N LYS A 275 20.34 -26.77 18.65
CA LYS A 275 20.69 -26.61 20.07
C LYS A 275 19.69 -27.27 21.03
N MET A 276 18.42 -27.37 20.64
CA MET A 276 17.37 -28.07 21.42
C MET A 276 17.41 -29.58 21.22
N LYS A 277 17.82 -30.08 20.04
CA LYS A 277 18.00 -31.52 19.79
C LYS A 277 19.23 -32.11 20.50
N ASN A 278 20.28 -31.32 20.70
CA ASN A 278 21.51 -31.76 21.36
C ASN A 278 21.51 -31.53 22.89
N LYS A 279 20.35 -31.24 23.48
CA LYS A 279 20.15 -31.06 24.92
C LYS A 279 19.24 -32.14 25.56
N ASN A 280 18.82 -33.12 24.77
CA ASN A 280 18.21 -34.37 25.23
C ASN A 280 19.19 -35.52 24.98
#